data_AF-A0A3B9PJR5-F1
#
_entry.id   AF-A0A3B9PJR5-F1
#
_cell.length_a   1.000
_cell.length_b   1.000
_cell.length_c   1.000
_cell.angle_alpha   90.00
_cell.angle_beta   90.00
_cell.angle_gamma   90.00
#
_symmetry.space_group_name_H-M   'P 1'
#
loop_
_entity.id
_entity.type
_entity.pdbx_description
1 polymer ?
#
loop_
_entity_poly.entity_id
_entity_poly.type
_entity_poly.pdbx_seq_one_letter_code
_entity_poly.pdbx_strand_id
1 'polypeptide(L)'
;AACALTLAAGGVQAGAQQYEPMAASVRAALHAAVSDAAAPMLPIPDAGERAQWLAEMSRRLEKRIPDEAYRRELLTTIHYEATRAGLDPQLVLGLIQVESNFRKYAISSAGARGYMQVMPFWIKVIGRADDNLFHMRTNLRYGCNILRHYLDIEKGDLFRALGRYNGSLGKPHYPNLVRAAWERHWSWAPKQLAAATQAEGDAARTASR
;
A
#
# COMPACT_ATOMS: atom_id res chain seq x y z
N ALA A 1 37.38 22.66 -12.32
CA ALA A 1 36.80 21.33 -12.07
C ALA A 1 35.30 21.48 -11.84
N ALA A 2 34.48 21.15 -12.85
CA ALA A 2 33.03 21.24 -12.75
C ALA A 2 32.49 19.95 -12.11
N CYS A 3 31.91 20.08 -10.91
CA CYS A 3 31.20 18.98 -10.24
C CYS A 3 29.87 18.74 -10.96
N ALA A 4 29.78 17.63 -11.68
CA ALA A 4 28.51 17.11 -12.17
C ALA A 4 27.76 16.43 -11.00
N LEU A 5 26.72 17.09 -10.48
CA LEU A 5 25.72 16.42 -9.65
C LEU A 5 24.89 15.50 -10.54
N THR A 6 25.15 14.20 -10.46
CA THR A 6 24.27 13.18 -11.03
C THR A 6 23.05 13.01 -10.11
N LEU A 7 21.92 13.57 -10.53
CA LEU A 7 20.60 13.25 -9.98
C LEU A 7 20.29 11.78 -10.27
N ALA A 8 20.42 10.91 -9.27
CA ALA A 8 19.97 9.53 -9.36
C ALA A 8 18.43 9.51 -9.44
N ALA A 9 17.89 9.35 -10.65
CA ALA A 9 16.48 9.08 -10.86
C ALA A 9 16.16 7.71 -10.25
N GLY A 10 15.45 7.70 -9.11
CA GLY A 10 15.00 6.48 -8.46
C GLY A 10 14.16 5.63 -9.41
N GLY A 11 14.71 4.50 -9.83
CA GLY A 11 14.05 3.52 -10.68
C GLY A 11 12.79 2.95 -10.00
N VAL A 12 11.77 2.70 -10.81
CA VAL A 12 10.56 1.95 -10.44
C VAL A 12 10.96 0.51 -10.20
N GLN A 13 10.83 0.01 -8.96
CA GLN A 13 11.34 -1.31 -8.54
C GLN A 13 10.26 -2.40 -8.66
N ALA A 14 9.57 -2.48 -9.81
CA ALA A 14 8.65 -3.58 -10.08
C ALA A 14 9.43 -4.76 -10.66
N GLY A 15 9.40 -5.91 -9.97
CA GLY A 15 10.01 -7.15 -10.45
C GLY A 15 9.18 -7.80 -11.55
N ALA A 16 9.69 -8.91 -12.08
CA ALA A 16 9.01 -9.68 -13.12
C ALA A 16 7.97 -10.64 -12.51
N GLN A 17 6.92 -10.09 -11.88
CA GLN A 17 5.81 -10.90 -11.37
C GLN A 17 5.22 -11.76 -12.48
N GLN A 18 5.08 -13.05 -12.21
CA GLN A 18 4.48 -14.02 -13.13
C GLN A 18 3.09 -14.40 -12.64
N TYR A 19 2.20 -14.70 -13.59
CA TYR A 19 0.89 -15.23 -13.28
C TYR A 19 1.01 -16.67 -12.75
N GLU A 20 0.49 -16.89 -11.56
CA GLU A 20 0.34 -18.22 -10.95
C GLU A 20 -1.13 -18.66 -11.07
N PRO A 21 -1.43 -19.82 -11.68
CA PRO A 21 -2.80 -20.31 -11.78
C PRO A 21 -3.47 -20.44 -10.41
N MET A 22 -4.68 -19.89 -10.28
CA MET A 22 -5.48 -19.94 -9.06
C MET A 22 -6.77 -20.75 -9.27
N ALA A 23 -7.31 -21.30 -8.18
CA ALA A 23 -8.60 -22.00 -8.22
C ALA A 23 -9.72 -21.08 -8.73
N ALA A 24 -10.70 -21.67 -9.42
CA ALA A 24 -11.81 -20.91 -10.00
C ALA A 24 -12.61 -20.13 -8.94
N SER A 25 -12.77 -20.69 -7.74
CA SER A 25 -13.41 -20.03 -6.60
C SER A 25 -12.62 -18.81 -6.11
N VAL A 26 -11.29 -18.91 -6.03
CA VAL A 26 -10.41 -17.79 -5.65
C VAL A 26 -10.47 -16.69 -6.70
N ARG A 27 -10.42 -17.05 -7.99
CA ARG A 27 -10.59 -16.09 -9.09
C ARG A 27 -11.93 -15.37 -9.01
N ALA A 28 -13.02 -16.09 -8.76
CA ALA A 28 -14.35 -15.52 -8.64
C ALA A 28 -14.47 -14.57 -7.43
N ALA A 29 -13.90 -14.94 -6.27
CA ALA A 29 -13.86 -14.08 -5.10
C ALA A 29 -13.08 -12.79 -5.35
N LEU A 30 -11.91 -12.88 -5.99
CA LEU A 30 -11.12 -11.72 -6.38
C LEU A 30 -11.84 -10.84 -7.40
N HIS A 31 -12.49 -11.46 -8.40
CA HIS A 31 -13.29 -10.74 -9.38
C HIS A 31 -14.42 -9.93 -8.73
N ALA A 32 -15.15 -10.54 -7.79
CA ALA A 32 -16.17 -9.84 -7.02
C ALA A 32 -15.58 -8.69 -6.20
N ALA A 33 -14.43 -8.92 -5.54
CA ALA A 33 -13.78 -7.91 -4.71
C ALA A 33 -13.30 -6.67 -5.51
N VAL A 34 -12.82 -6.86 -6.75
CA VAL A 34 -12.39 -5.75 -7.62
C VAL A 34 -13.55 -5.09 -8.37
N SER A 35 -14.61 -5.83 -8.69
CA SER A 35 -15.77 -5.35 -9.47
C SER A 35 -16.79 -4.56 -8.65
N ASP A 36 -16.76 -4.66 -7.32
CA ASP A 36 -17.75 -4.02 -6.44
C ASP A 36 -17.81 -2.49 -6.63
N ALA A 37 -18.86 -2.00 -7.30
CA ALA A 37 -18.91 -0.68 -7.91
C ALA A 37 -18.84 0.48 -6.90
N ALA A 38 -19.32 0.28 -5.67
CA ALA A 38 -19.14 1.19 -4.56
C ALA A 38 -19.71 0.53 -3.30
N ALA A 39 -18.96 0.49 -2.20
CA ALA A 39 -19.66 0.60 -0.93
C ALA A 39 -20.03 2.09 -0.76
N PRO A 40 -21.21 2.39 -0.18
CA PRO A 40 -21.61 3.74 0.18
C PRO A 40 -20.50 4.37 1.03
N MET A 41 -20.41 5.70 1.06
CA MET A 41 -19.75 6.36 2.19
C MET A 41 -20.49 5.94 3.46
N LEU A 42 -20.11 4.81 4.05
CA LEU A 42 -20.68 4.32 5.29
C LEU A 42 -20.05 5.08 6.45
N PRO A 43 -20.88 5.40 7.45
CA PRO A 43 -20.74 6.55 8.32
C PRO A 43 -19.47 6.41 9.14
N ILE A 44 -18.75 7.52 9.26
CA ILE A 44 -17.51 7.65 10.02
C ILE A 44 -17.82 7.40 11.51
N PRO A 45 -17.45 6.25 12.11
CA PRO A 45 -17.65 6.02 13.54
C PRO A 45 -16.42 6.48 14.35
N ASP A 46 -15.37 6.97 13.68
CA ASP A 46 -14.11 7.40 14.31
C ASP A 46 -13.50 8.58 13.55
N ALA A 47 -14.14 9.75 13.67
CA ALA A 47 -13.70 10.97 12.98
C ALA A 47 -12.40 11.54 13.57
N GLY A 48 -12.03 11.16 14.80
CA GLY A 48 -10.90 11.74 15.52
C GLY A 48 -9.55 11.21 15.05
N GLU A 49 -9.33 9.90 15.13
CA GLU A 49 -8.04 9.31 14.78
C GLU A 49 -7.80 9.33 13.27
N ARG A 50 -8.82 9.00 12.47
CA ARG A 50 -8.69 9.06 11.01
C ARG A 50 -8.36 10.47 10.52
N ALA A 51 -8.96 11.51 11.10
CA ALA A 51 -8.64 12.88 10.72
C ALA A 51 -7.20 13.26 11.09
N GLN A 52 -6.72 12.85 12.27
CA GLN A 52 -5.33 13.07 12.69
C GLN A 52 -4.34 12.33 11.79
N TRP A 53 -4.64 11.07 11.46
CA TRP A 53 -3.85 10.29 10.51
C TRP A 53 -3.83 10.95 9.13
N LEU A 54 -5.00 11.36 8.60
CA LEU A 54 -5.10 12.04 7.31
C LEU A 54 -4.30 13.35 7.30
N ALA A 55 -4.37 14.14 8.36
CA ALA A 55 -3.61 15.38 8.48
C ALA A 55 -2.09 15.11 8.48
N GLU A 56 -1.64 14.15 9.28
CA GLU A 56 -0.23 13.80 9.37
C GLU A 56 0.31 13.21 8.06
N MET A 57 -0.42 12.27 7.44
CA MET A 57 -0.01 11.68 6.16
C MET A 57 -0.06 12.70 5.02
N SER A 58 -1.03 13.63 5.04
CA SER A 58 -1.09 14.75 4.09
C SER A 58 0.17 15.60 4.19
N ARG A 59 0.59 15.98 5.40
CA ARG A 59 1.83 16.73 5.64
C ARG A 59 3.07 15.99 5.10
N ARG A 60 3.18 14.68 5.37
CA ARG A 60 4.33 13.87 4.89
C ARG A 60 4.38 13.74 3.36
N LEU A 61 3.22 13.77 2.70
CA LEU A 61 3.11 13.58 1.26
C LEU A 61 3.16 14.88 0.45
N GLU A 62 3.13 16.05 1.10
CA GLU A 62 3.11 17.38 0.49
C GLU A 62 4.20 17.58 -0.57
N LYS A 63 5.44 17.18 -0.29
CA LYS A 63 6.55 17.32 -1.26
C LYS A 63 6.40 16.46 -2.51
N ARG A 64 5.63 15.37 -2.44
CA ARG A 64 5.41 14.45 -3.57
C ARG A 64 4.15 14.79 -4.35
N ILE A 65 3.13 15.29 -3.65
CA ILE A 65 1.83 15.68 -4.21
C ILE A 65 1.46 17.03 -3.62
N PRO A 66 1.84 18.16 -4.25
CA PRO A 66 1.58 19.49 -3.70
C PRO A 66 0.09 19.83 -3.60
N ASP A 67 -0.72 19.36 -4.55
CA ASP A 67 -2.18 19.54 -4.56
C ASP A 67 -2.82 18.85 -3.33
N GLU A 68 -3.34 19.66 -2.41
CA GLU A 68 -3.90 19.17 -1.15
C GLU A 68 -5.19 18.37 -1.36
N ALA A 69 -6.08 18.83 -2.24
CA ALA A 69 -7.37 18.17 -2.47
C ALA A 69 -7.14 16.75 -3.00
N TYR A 70 -6.29 16.62 -4.00
CA TYR A 70 -5.89 15.35 -4.59
C TYR A 70 -5.15 14.46 -3.59
N ARG A 71 -4.24 15.04 -2.79
CA ARG A 71 -3.51 14.31 -1.73
C ARG A 71 -4.46 13.73 -0.68
N ARG A 72 -5.47 14.49 -0.24
CA ARG A 72 -6.48 14.03 0.73
C ARG A 72 -7.39 12.95 0.12
N GLU A 73 -7.77 13.10 -1.14
CA GLU A 73 -8.54 12.09 -1.88
C GLU A 73 -7.77 10.77 -1.99
N LEU A 74 -6.49 10.84 -2.35
CA LEU A 74 -5.60 9.69 -2.44
C LEU A 74 -5.48 8.98 -1.08
N LEU A 75 -5.19 9.72 -0.01
CA LEU A 75 -5.04 9.14 1.33
C LEU A 75 -6.34 8.50 1.84
N THR A 76 -7.48 9.14 1.58
CA THR A 76 -8.80 8.58 1.92
C THR A 76 -9.05 7.29 1.15
N THR A 77 -8.68 7.24 -0.13
CA THR A 77 -8.85 6.05 -0.98
C THR A 77 -7.90 4.93 -0.57
N ILE A 78 -6.64 5.24 -0.24
CA ILE A 78 -5.66 4.28 0.30
C ILE A 78 -6.20 3.66 1.58
N HIS A 79 -6.62 4.50 2.54
CA HIS A 79 -7.17 4.02 3.80
C HIS A 79 -8.39 3.13 3.57
N TYR A 80 -9.31 3.54 2.71
CA TYR A 80 -10.51 2.76 2.42
C TYR A 80 -10.19 1.40 1.78
N GLU A 81 -9.43 1.35 0.69
CA GLU A 81 -9.17 0.09 -0.04
C GLU A 81 -8.24 -0.84 0.75
N ALA A 82 -7.29 -0.29 1.53
CA ALA A 82 -6.44 -1.09 2.43
C ALA A 82 -7.28 -1.75 3.54
N THR A 83 -8.07 -0.96 4.27
CA THR A 83 -8.91 -1.49 5.37
C THR A 83 -9.93 -2.50 4.85
N ARG A 84 -10.54 -2.24 3.68
CA ARG A 84 -11.48 -3.18 3.04
C ARG A 84 -10.82 -4.51 2.67
N ALA A 85 -9.54 -4.50 2.30
CA ALA A 85 -8.76 -5.70 2.02
C ALA A 85 -8.13 -6.33 3.27
N GLY A 86 -8.37 -5.79 4.47
CA GLY A 86 -7.75 -6.28 5.71
C GLY A 86 -6.24 -6.03 5.76
N LEU A 87 -5.78 -4.90 5.22
CA LEU A 87 -4.38 -4.46 5.21
C LEU A 87 -4.22 -3.20 6.07
N ASP A 88 -3.04 -3.03 6.67
CA ASP A 88 -2.65 -1.76 7.31
C ASP A 88 -2.47 -0.67 6.24
N PRO A 89 -3.21 0.47 6.30
CA PRO A 89 -3.00 1.60 5.40
C PRO A 89 -1.57 2.12 5.36
N GLN A 90 -0.82 2.03 6.46
CA GLN A 90 0.55 2.50 6.57
C GLN A 90 1.54 1.59 5.82
N LEU A 91 1.29 0.27 5.84
CA LEU A 91 2.00 -0.69 4.99
C LEU A 91 1.76 -0.38 3.51
N VAL A 92 0.51 -0.10 3.13
CA VAL A 92 0.16 0.23 1.74
C VAL A 92 0.84 1.53 1.28
N LEU A 93 0.96 2.54 2.15
CA LEU A 93 1.76 3.74 1.86
C LEU A 93 3.24 3.42 1.62
N GLY A 94 3.83 2.57 2.45
CA GLY A 94 5.20 2.08 2.27
C GLY A 94 5.40 1.36 0.93
N LEU A 95 4.45 0.49 0.58
CA LEU A 95 4.45 -0.22 -0.69
C LEU A 95 4.36 0.75 -1.89
N ILE A 96 3.40 1.69 -1.88
CA ILE A 96 3.24 2.70 -2.95
C ILE A 96 4.51 3.54 -3.10
N GLN A 97 5.18 3.88 -2.00
CA GLN A 97 6.43 4.62 -2.06
C GLN A 97 7.49 3.85 -2.84
N VAL A 98 7.67 2.56 -2.55
CA VAL A 98 8.66 1.71 -3.24
C VAL A 98 8.27 1.46 -4.69
N GLU A 99 6.99 1.23 -4.96
CA GLU A 99 6.50 0.88 -6.30
C GLU A 99 6.53 2.06 -7.26
N SER A 100 5.97 3.21 -6.87
CA SER A 100 5.79 4.34 -7.81
C SER A 100 6.36 5.65 -7.29
N ASN A 101 6.77 5.72 -6.02
CA ASN A 101 6.99 6.97 -5.31
C ASN A 101 5.79 7.93 -5.47
N PHE A 102 4.57 7.36 -5.40
CA PHE A 102 3.30 8.07 -5.54
C PHE A 102 3.04 8.70 -6.92
N ARG A 103 3.62 8.15 -7.99
CA ARG A 103 3.37 8.60 -9.37
C ARG A 103 2.18 7.86 -9.99
N LYS A 104 1.07 8.57 -10.20
CA LYS A 104 -0.18 8.03 -10.81
C LYS A 104 0.05 7.31 -12.14
N TYR A 105 0.92 7.85 -12.99
CA TYR A 105 1.18 7.35 -14.35
C TYR A 105 2.50 6.56 -14.45
N ALA A 106 3.01 6.02 -13.34
CA ALA A 106 4.21 5.20 -13.37
C ALA A 106 4.00 3.93 -14.23
N ILE A 107 4.98 3.64 -15.07
CA ILE A 107 5.06 2.40 -15.86
C ILE A 107 6.45 1.80 -15.65
N SER A 108 6.53 0.54 -15.23
CA SER A 108 7.82 -0.16 -15.13
C SER A 108 8.29 -0.70 -16.49
N SER A 109 9.55 -1.12 -16.58
CA SER A 109 10.07 -1.83 -17.74
C SER A 109 9.34 -3.15 -18.02
N ALA A 110 8.80 -3.81 -16.98
CA ALA A 110 7.96 -5.00 -17.09
C ALA A 110 6.50 -4.69 -17.46
N GLY A 111 6.11 -3.41 -17.53
CA GLY A 111 4.77 -2.97 -17.90
C GLY A 111 3.79 -2.86 -16.74
N ALA A 112 4.26 -2.91 -15.50
CA ALA A 112 3.46 -2.65 -14.30
C ALA A 112 2.97 -1.20 -14.29
N ARG A 113 1.75 -0.93 -13.76
CA ARG A 113 1.10 0.38 -13.91
C ARG A 113 0.61 0.99 -12.60
N GLY A 114 0.72 2.31 -12.51
CA GLY A 114 0.09 3.14 -11.50
C GLY A 114 0.73 3.06 -10.11
N TYR A 115 0.00 3.50 -9.09
CA TYR A 115 0.48 3.68 -7.72
C TYR A 115 1.12 2.44 -7.11
N MET A 116 0.43 1.30 -7.21
CA MET A 116 0.84 0.03 -6.65
C MET A 116 1.48 -0.90 -7.68
N GLN A 117 1.82 -0.36 -8.87
CA GLN A 117 2.48 -1.10 -9.97
C GLN A 117 1.80 -2.46 -10.25
N VAL A 118 0.50 -2.41 -10.52
CA VAL A 118 -0.27 -3.62 -10.84
C VAL A 118 0.05 -4.06 -12.26
N MET A 119 0.31 -5.37 -12.43
CA MET A 119 0.56 -5.95 -13.75
C MET A 119 -0.72 -6.05 -14.59
N PRO A 120 -0.70 -5.69 -15.89
CA PRO A 120 -1.89 -5.70 -16.75
C PRO A 120 -2.59 -7.07 -16.89
N PHE A 121 -1.88 -8.19 -16.67
CA PHE A 121 -2.52 -9.50 -16.73
C PHE A 121 -3.60 -9.68 -15.65
N TRP A 122 -3.51 -8.97 -14.51
CA TRP A 122 -4.53 -9.04 -13.47
C TRP A 122 -5.90 -8.59 -13.96
N ILE A 123 -5.96 -7.58 -14.84
CA ILE A 123 -7.24 -7.18 -15.47
C ILE A 123 -7.84 -8.35 -16.26
N LYS A 124 -7.00 -9.12 -16.96
CA LYS A 124 -7.47 -10.28 -17.74
C LYS A 124 -7.96 -11.44 -16.86
N VAL A 125 -7.39 -11.58 -15.66
CA VAL A 125 -7.66 -12.73 -14.77
C VAL A 125 -8.84 -12.45 -13.84
N ILE A 126 -8.89 -11.27 -13.22
CA ILE A 126 -9.88 -10.93 -12.19
C ILE A 126 -10.68 -9.67 -12.54
N GLY A 127 -10.36 -8.98 -13.63
CA GLY A 127 -10.90 -7.65 -13.92
C GLY A 127 -12.11 -7.58 -14.82
N ARG A 128 -12.47 -6.34 -15.14
CA ARG A 128 -13.47 -5.99 -16.16
C ARG A 128 -12.77 -5.38 -17.38
N ALA A 129 -13.40 -5.48 -18.55
CA ALA A 129 -12.79 -5.07 -19.81
C ALA A 129 -12.45 -3.57 -19.88
N ASP A 130 -13.16 -2.74 -19.13
CA ASP A 130 -13.06 -1.28 -19.07
C ASP A 130 -12.17 -0.77 -17.91
N ASP A 131 -11.62 -1.66 -17.08
CA ASP A 131 -10.80 -1.26 -15.96
C ASP A 131 -9.46 -0.64 -16.41
N ASN A 132 -9.15 0.53 -15.86
CA ASN A 132 -7.91 1.26 -16.16
C ASN A 132 -7.02 1.38 -14.92
N LEU A 133 -5.83 0.77 -14.97
CA LEU A 133 -4.87 0.79 -13.85
C LEU A 133 -4.20 2.16 -13.61
N PHE A 134 -4.46 3.17 -14.46
CA PHE A 134 -4.08 4.56 -14.16
C PHE A 134 -5.16 5.34 -13.39
N HIS A 135 -6.37 4.77 -13.24
CA HIS A 135 -7.38 5.33 -12.35
C HIS A 135 -7.04 4.97 -10.91
N MET A 136 -6.98 6.00 -10.05
CA MET A 136 -6.50 5.89 -8.67
C MET A 136 -7.20 4.78 -7.88
N ARG A 137 -8.54 4.83 -7.83
CA ARG A 137 -9.32 3.85 -7.08
C ARG A 137 -9.17 2.44 -7.63
N THR A 138 -9.24 2.27 -8.95
CA THR A 138 -9.03 0.98 -9.61
C THR A 138 -7.66 0.40 -9.26
N ASN A 139 -6.59 1.20 -9.39
CA ASN A 139 -5.23 0.74 -9.08
C ASN A 139 -5.08 0.29 -7.62
N LEU A 140 -5.55 1.12 -6.68
CA LEU A 140 -5.45 0.84 -5.25
C LEU A 140 -6.26 -0.40 -4.85
N ARG A 141 -7.48 -0.54 -5.41
CA ARG A 141 -8.32 -1.71 -5.17
C ARG A 141 -7.66 -2.99 -5.64
N TYR A 142 -7.12 -3.00 -6.87
CA TYR A 142 -6.41 -4.16 -7.39
C TYR A 142 -5.19 -4.48 -6.53
N GLY A 143 -4.31 -3.51 -6.30
CA GLY A 143 -3.09 -3.72 -5.53
C GLY A 143 -3.37 -4.25 -4.12
N CYS A 144 -4.36 -3.69 -3.42
CA CYS A 144 -4.75 -4.16 -2.09
C CYS A 144 -5.28 -5.60 -2.11
N ASN A 145 -6.19 -5.93 -3.04
CA ASN A 145 -6.74 -7.29 -3.12
C ASN A 145 -5.70 -8.34 -3.56
N ILE A 146 -4.77 -7.97 -4.45
CA ILE A 146 -3.66 -8.83 -4.86
C ILE A 146 -2.70 -9.07 -3.68
N LEU A 147 -2.36 -8.03 -2.92
CA LEU A 147 -1.52 -8.19 -1.73
C LEU A 147 -2.19 -9.07 -0.67
N ARG A 148 -3.48 -8.85 -0.40
CA ARG A 148 -4.27 -9.71 0.50
C ARG A 148 -4.27 -11.16 0.05
N HIS A 149 -4.50 -11.41 -1.24
CA HIS A 149 -4.42 -12.75 -1.82
C HIS A 149 -3.07 -13.43 -1.57
N TYR A 150 -1.96 -12.71 -1.77
CA TYR A 150 -0.64 -13.27 -1.49
C TYR A 150 -0.37 -13.49 -0.01
N LEU A 151 -0.90 -12.63 0.87
CA LEU A 151 -0.85 -12.88 2.31
C LEU A 151 -1.63 -14.14 2.70
N ASP A 152 -2.78 -14.41 2.06
CA ASP A 152 -3.53 -15.64 2.31
C ASP A 152 -2.76 -16.88 1.87
N ILE A 153 -2.16 -16.85 0.68
CA ILE A 153 -1.30 -17.94 0.17
C ILE A 153 -0.13 -18.20 1.13
N GLU A 154 0.48 -17.13 1.62
CA GLU A 154 1.65 -17.19 2.49
C GLU A 154 1.30 -17.25 3.98
N LYS A 155 0.04 -17.53 4.33
CA LYS A 155 -0.43 -17.73 5.71
C LYS A 155 -0.08 -16.58 6.66
N GLY A 156 -0.13 -15.35 6.14
CA GLY A 156 0.20 -14.14 6.88
C GLY A 156 1.68 -13.76 6.88
N ASP A 157 2.56 -14.53 6.25
CA ASP A 157 3.97 -14.15 6.09
C ASP A 157 4.09 -12.98 5.09
N LEU A 158 4.17 -11.77 5.65
CA LEU A 158 4.31 -10.53 4.88
C LEU A 158 5.58 -10.50 4.03
N PHE A 159 6.69 -11.07 4.51
CA PHE A 159 7.94 -11.08 3.77
C PHE A 159 7.78 -11.88 2.47
N ARG A 160 7.19 -13.06 2.56
CA ARG A 160 6.94 -13.92 1.40
C ARG A 160 5.85 -13.34 0.49
N ALA A 161 4.80 -12.77 1.06
CA ALA A 161 3.72 -12.13 0.29
C ALA A 161 4.23 -10.95 -0.54
N LEU A 162 5.07 -10.08 0.03
CA LEU A 162 5.74 -9.00 -0.71
C LEU A 162 6.68 -9.54 -1.80
N GLY A 163 7.39 -10.63 -1.50
CA GLY A 163 8.18 -11.34 -2.50
C GLY A 163 7.34 -11.79 -3.71
N ARG A 164 6.14 -12.35 -3.50
CA ARG A 164 5.22 -12.71 -4.60
C ARG A 164 4.63 -11.50 -5.31
N TYR A 165 4.25 -10.48 -4.55
CA TYR A 165 3.70 -9.24 -5.10
C TYR A 165 4.65 -8.62 -6.12
N ASN A 166 5.96 -8.65 -5.83
CA ASN A 166 6.99 -8.14 -6.73
C ASN A 166 7.45 -9.15 -7.79
N GLY A 167 7.39 -10.46 -7.54
CA GLY A 167 8.03 -11.49 -8.36
C GLY A 167 9.46 -11.82 -7.94
N SER A 168 9.82 -11.58 -6.68
CA SER A 168 11.13 -11.87 -6.08
C SER A 168 11.03 -12.80 -4.86
N LEU A 169 10.12 -13.79 -4.91
CA LEU A 169 9.87 -14.73 -3.80
C LEU A 169 11.16 -15.31 -3.23
N GLY A 170 11.29 -15.24 -1.90
CA GLY A 170 12.46 -15.72 -1.16
C GLY A 170 13.66 -14.76 -1.16
N LYS A 171 13.63 -13.67 -1.93
CA LYS A 171 14.70 -12.66 -1.92
C LYS A 171 14.39 -11.53 -0.92
N PRO A 172 15.34 -11.14 -0.06
CA PRO A 172 15.06 -10.19 1.02
C PRO A 172 15.02 -8.73 0.58
N HIS A 173 15.63 -8.39 -0.56
CA HIS A 173 15.82 -6.99 -0.97
C HIS A 173 14.51 -6.21 -1.05
N TYR A 174 13.54 -6.69 -1.84
CA TYR A 174 12.29 -5.97 -2.04
C TYR A 174 11.41 -5.90 -0.77
N PRO A 175 11.15 -7.00 -0.04
CA PRO A 175 10.38 -6.93 1.20
C PRO A 175 11.00 -5.99 2.24
N ASN A 176 12.34 -5.98 2.35
CA ASN A 176 13.04 -5.08 3.27
C ASN A 176 12.92 -3.60 2.86
N LEU A 177 12.88 -3.29 1.56
CA LEU A 177 12.64 -1.92 1.08
C LEU A 177 11.24 -1.43 1.49
N VAL A 178 10.21 -2.27 1.28
CA VAL A 178 8.82 -1.93 1.65
C VAL A 178 8.70 -1.76 3.16
N ARG A 179 9.24 -2.70 3.94
CA ARG A 179 9.25 -2.61 5.41
C ARG A 179 9.96 -1.35 5.88
N ALA A 180 11.14 -1.04 5.33
CA ALA A 180 11.88 0.17 5.70
C ALA A 180 11.12 1.45 5.35
N ALA A 181 10.44 1.51 4.19
CA ALA A 181 9.62 2.66 3.84
C ALA A 181 8.43 2.82 4.78
N TRP A 182 7.71 1.72 5.08
CA TRP A 182 6.61 1.69 6.03
C TRP A 182 7.04 2.18 7.41
N GLU A 183 8.04 1.52 8.01
CA GLU A 183 8.47 1.79 9.39
C GLU A 183 9.07 3.18 9.57
N ARG A 184 9.85 3.66 8.60
CA ARG A 184 10.57 4.94 8.74
C ARG A 184 9.75 6.15 8.35
N HIS A 185 8.83 6.01 7.39
CA HIS A 185 8.15 7.17 6.80
C HIS A 185 6.65 7.19 7.06
N TRP A 186 6.02 6.04 7.28
CA TRP A 186 4.55 5.96 7.31
C TRP A 186 3.99 5.50 8.65
N SER A 187 4.81 4.87 9.49
CA SER A 187 4.44 4.55 10.88
C SER A 187 3.96 5.79 11.65
N TRP A 188 2.83 5.60 12.31
CA TRP A 188 2.09 6.55 13.11
C TRP A 188 1.25 5.77 14.12
N ALA A 189 1.30 6.22 15.37
CA ALA A 189 0.46 5.72 16.45
C ALA A 189 -0.36 6.90 17.01
N PRO A 190 -1.64 6.70 17.34
CA PRO A 190 -2.42 7.72 18.03
C PRO A 190 -1.76 8.10 19.36
N LYS A 191 -1.81 9.38 19.73
CA LYS A 191 -1.23 9.88 20.99
C LYS A 191 -1.76 9.15 22.24
N GLN A 192 -2.99 8.62 22.19
CA GLN A 192 -3.59 7.88 23.30
C GLN A 192 -2.95 6.51 23.52
N LEU A 193 -2.51 5.82 22.46
CA LEU A 193 -1.80 4.54 22.55
C LEU A 193 -0.36 4.73 23.05
N ALA A 194 0.29 5.83 22.67
CA ALA A 194 1.61 6.20 23.14
C ALA A 194 1.63 6.54 24.65
N ALA A 195 0.57 7.18 25.16
CA ALA A 195 0.40 7.45 26.58
C ALA A 195 0.11 6.18 27.39
N ALA A 196 -0.69 5.26 26.87
CA ALA A 196 -0.98 3.97 27.51
C ALA A 196 0.26 3.07 27.60
N THR A 197 1.07 2.99 26.54
CA THR A 197 2.34 2.23 26.54
C THR A 197 3.40 2.85 27.44
N GLN A 198 3.43 4.18 27.57
CA GLN A 198 4.29 4.85 28.55
C GLN A 198 3.82 4.59 29.99
N ALA A 199 2.52 4.63 30.25
CA ALA A 199 1.95 4.34 31.56
C ALA A 199 2.21 2.89 32.00
N GLU A 200 2.08 1.90 31.11
CA GLU A 200 2.45 0.50 31.40
C GLU A 200 3.95 0.33 31.64
N GLY A 201 4.80 0.97 30.84
CA GLY A 201 6.26 0.91 31.00
C GLY A 201 6.76 1.57 32.30
N ASP A 202 6.08 2.61 32.76
CA ASP A 202 6.40 3.30 34.01
C ASP A 202 5.84 2.55 35.23
N ALA A 203 4.67 1.94 35.12
CA ALA A 203 4.14 1.04 36.14
C ALA A 203 5.06 -0.19 36.35
N ALA A 204 5.55 -0.80 35.27
CA ALA A 204 6.47 -1.94 35.33
C ALA A 204 7.83 -1.61 35.98
N ARG A 205 8.34 -0.39 35.74
CA ARG A 205 9.57 0.11 36.39
C ARG A 205 9.39 0.45 37.85
N THR A 206 8.18 0.87 38.26
CA THR A 206 7.87 1.18 39.66
C THR A 206 7.66 -0.08 40.49
N ALA A 207 7.13 -1.15 39.90
CA ALA A 207 6.93 -2.44 40.56
C ALA A 207 8.21 -3.30 40.71
N SER A 208 9.32 -2.91 40.07
CA SER A 208 10.63 -3.58 40.16
C SER A 208 11.60 -2.89 41.13
N ARG A 209 11.11 -1.95 41.95
CA ARG A 209 11.84 -1.28 43.04
C ARG A 209 11.18 -1.62 44.37
#